data_AF-A0A9W6V9G2-F1
#
_entry.id   AF-A0A9W6V9G2-F1
#
_cell.length_a   1.000
_cell.length_b   1.000
_cell.length_c   1.000
_cell.angle_alpha   90.00
_cell.angle_beta   90.00
_cell.angle_gamma   90.00
#
_symmetry.space_group_name_H-M   'P 1'
#
loop_
_entity.id
_entity.type
_entity.pdbx_description
1 polymer ?
#
loop_
_entity_poly.entity_id
_entity_poly.type
_entity_poly.pdbx_seq_one_letter_code
_entity_poly.pdbx_strand_id
1 'polypeptide(L)'
;MPTALGPRTNPRVFITYAHESSEHKNATLQLAGLLVDNGVDTQLDQWAEGTRIDWSAWAIKEITTADFVLVIASPAYKAVGDGFNAGDVNLGVQAETAVLRDLLHKDRAAWLPKLLPVVLPGRAISDIPYFMQPNVADHYLIDEVSQAGIDSLLRVITNQPRGVRPPLGKVPYLPPHSIPEPEGRVTPSGPMALPAVPEVQWRAVAVGWSEVPSVEVHLVPVGVQPRIQVRDMEPLANQLANLGRQHELFGMGAELDIRSNDQLAKVSLKGYGVQDGLEVLRAGQRSAVFALPKARLGRVLIPEVVAARAAAMIRLLLQADVPVADAYAPAIGLAPLDLTRVGTQADLTANSAQAPLTLGEKAVRFPPEEAYPCALLVADAQNVAEELTARLVAAFRRISH
;
A
#
# COMPACT_ATOMS: atom_id res chain seq x y z
N MET A 1 -6.50 -13.49 -18.69
CA MET A 1 -6.23 -14.03 -20.04
C MET A 1 -7.44 -14.87 -20.41
N PRO A 2 -8.30 -14.44 -21.34
CA PRO A 2 -9.39 -15.30 -21.78
C PRO A 2 -8.80 -16.52 -22.49
N THR A 3 -9.29 -17.69 -22.10
CA THR A 3 -8.85 -19.01 -22.55
C THR A 3 -9.07 -19.16 -24.05
N ALA A 4 -8.00 -19.42 -24.80
CA ALA A 4 -8.05 -19.69 -26.23
C ALA A 4 -8.79 -21.01 -26.50
N LEU A 5 -10.05 -20.91 -26.92
CA LEU A 5 -10.72 -21.96 -27.69
C LEU A 5 -10.11 -21.93 -29.11
N GLY A 6 -9.81 -23.10 -29.67
CA GLY A 6 -9.23 -23.25 -31.02
C GLY A 6 -10.05 -22.55 -32.12
N PRO A 7 -9.51 -22.39 -33.34
CA PRO A 7 -10.03 -21.46 -34.32
C PRO A 7 -11.44 -21.89 -34.78
N ARG A 8 -12.47 -21.28 -34.19
CA ARG A 8 -13.74 -21.12 -34.89
C ARG A 8 -13.46 -20.19 -36.07
N THR A 9 -13.84 -20.61 -37.27
CA THR A 9 -13.60 -19.81 -38.48
C THR A 9 -14.37 -18.49 -38.47
N ASN A 10 -15.50 -18.45 -37.74
CA ASN A 10 -16.41 -17.31 -37.65
C ASN A 10 -16.77 -17.05 -36.17
N PRO A 11 -16.85 -15.78 -35.71
CA PRO A 11 -17.30 -15.44 -34.36
C PRO A 11 -18.76 -15.87 -34.13
N ARG A 12 -19.05 -16.49 -32.99
CA ARG A 12 -20.41 -16.86 -32.58
C ARG A 12 -21.04 -15.74 -31.76
N VAL A 13 -22.24 -15.32 -32.15
CA VAL A 13 -22.98 -14.24 -31.52
C VAL A 13 -24.36 -14.73 -31.09
N PHE A 14 -24.74 -14.46 -29.85
CA PHE A 14 -26.13 -14.64 -29.41
C PHE A 14 -26.81 -13.27 -29.28
N ILE A 15 -28.01 -13.11 -29.85
CA ILE A 15 -28.80 -11.89 -29.75
C ILE A 15 -29.95 -12.10 -28.77
N THR A 16 -30.00 -11.27 -27.73
CA THR A 16 -31.08 -11.22 -26.74
C THR A 16 -31.82 -9.88 -26.83
N TYR A 17 -33.15 -9.94 -26.91
CA TYR A 17 -34.01 -8.77 -27.07
C TYR A 17 -35.41 -9.04 -26.48
N ALA A 18 -36.17 -7.98 -26.22
CA ALA A 18 -37.52 -8.10 -25.68
C ALA A 18 -38.57 -8.15 -26.80
N HIS A 19 -39.54 -9.04 -26.67
CA HIS A 19 -40.63 -9.22 -27.65
C HIS A 19 -41.73 -8.17 -27.49
N GLU A 20 -41.39 -6.88 -27.57
CA GLU A 20 -42.33 -5.78 -27.26
C GLU A 20 -43.14 -5.25 -28.46
N SER A 21 -42.60 -5.32 -29.69
CA SER A 21 -43.31 -4.87 -30.90
C SER A 21 -42.82 -5.62 -32.15
N SER A 22 -43.67 -5.67 -33.18
CA SER A 22 -43.32 -6.28 -34.46
C SER A 22 -42.19 -5.53 -35.18
N GLU A 23 -42.18 -4.21 -35.07
CA GLU A 23 -41.12 -3.35 -35.63
C GLU A 23 -39.77 -3.66 -34.99
N HIS A 24 -39.74 -3.80 -33.66
CA HIS A 24 -38.52 -4.14 -32.93
C HIS A 24 -38.04 -5.56 -33.27
N LYS A 25 -38.96 -6.53 -33.34
CA LYS A 25 -38.67 -7.91 -33.79
C LYS A 25 -38.05 -7.94 -35.19
N ASN A 26 -38.65 -7.20 -36.13
CA ASN A 26 -38.18 -7.12 -37.51
C ASN A 26 -36.83 -6.42 -37.62
N ALA A 27 -36.60 -5.34 -36.88
CA ALA A 27 -35.31 -4.64 -36.87
C ALA A 27 -34.20 -5.53 -36.30
N THR A 28 -34.47 -6.29 -35.23
CA THR A 28 -33.53 -7.28 -34.68
C THR A 28 -33.25 -8.41 -35.66
N LEU A 29 -34.27 -8.91 -36.38
CA LEU A 29 -34.10 -9.93 -37.42
C LEU A 29 -33.25 -9.41 -38.59
N GLN A 30 -33.46 -8.17 -39.03
CA GLN A 30 -32.65 -7.54 -40.08
C GLN A 30 -31.20 -7.39 -39.65
N LEU A 31 -30.94 -6.93 -38.42
CA LEU A 31 -29.60 -6.88 -37.84
C LEU A 31 -28.95 -8.27 -37.83
N ALA A 32 -29.67 -9.29 -37.36
CA ALA A 32 -29.18 -10.66 -37.33
C ALA A 32 -28.81 -11.17 -38.74
N GLY A 33 -29.66 -10.91 -39.73
CA GLY A 33 -29.39 -11.23 -41.13
C GLY A 33 -28.11 -10.57 -41.66
N LEU A 34 -27.93 -9.27 -41.40
CA LEU A 34 -26.73 -8.55 -41.81
C LEU A 34 -25.45 -9.10 -41.15
N LEU A 35 -25.53 -9.55 -39.89
CA LEU A 35 -24.39 -10.19 -39.23
C LEU A 35 -24.04 -11.53 -39.91
N VAL A 36 -25.04 -12.34 -40.24
CA VAL A 36 -24.86 -13.60 -41.00
C VAL A 36 -24.25 -13.35 -42.37
N ASP A 37 -24.73 -12.33 -43.10
CA ASP A 37 -24.19 -11.93 -44.40
C ASP A 37 -22.71 -11.53 -44.34
N ASN A 38 -22.23 -11.10 -43.16
CA ASN A 38 -20.84 -10.76 -42.89
C ASN A 38 -20.03 -11.90 -42.23
N GLY A 39 -20.56 -13.13 -42.26
CA GLY A 39 -19.85 -14.32 -41.77
C GLY A 39 -19.82 -14.45 -40.26
N VAL A 40 -20.75 -13.83 -39.52
CA VAL A 40 -20.91 -14.03 -38.08
C VAL A 40 -21.91 -15.17 -37.84
N ASP A 41 -21.52 -16.19 -37.04
CA ASP A 41 -22.41 -17.27 -36.62
C ASP A 41 -23.41 -16.74 -35.58
N THR A 42 -24.50 -16.17 -36.09
CA THR A 42 -25.51 -15.48 -35.27
C THR A 42 -26.62 -16.44 -34.85
N GLN A 43 -26.97 -16.39 -33.58
CA GLN A 43 -28.00 -17.19 -32.95
C GLN A 43 -29.13 -16.27 -32.50
N LEU A 44 -30.32 -16.50 -33.05
CA LEU A 44 -31.53 -15.74 -32.79
C LEU A 44 -32.68 -16.72 -32.52
N ASP A 45 -33.50 -16.42 -31.51
CA ASP A 45 -34.64 -17.25 -31.11
C ASP A 45 -35.64 -17.50 -32.27
N GLN A 46 -35.85 -16.50 -33.13
CA GLN A 46 -36.71 -16.59 -34.33
C GLN A 46 -36.25 -17.65 -35.34
N TRP A 47 -34.99 -18.10 -35.29
CA TRP A 47 -34.47 -19.15 -36.17
C TRP A 47 -34.47 -20.54 -35.53
N ALA A 48 -34.73 -20.62 -34.22
CA ALA A 48 -34.77 -21.89 -33.48
C ALA A 48 -36.15 -22.56 -33.48
N GLU A 49 -37.12 -22.03 -34.22
CA GLU A 49 -38.48 -22.55 -34.30
C GLU A 49 -38.55 -23.95 -34.95
N GLY A 50 -39.59 -24.74 -34.59
CA GLY A 50 -39.90 -26.01 -35.26
C GLY A 50 -39.64 -27.29 -34.45
N THR A 51 -39.09 -27.18 -33.23
CA THR A 51 -39.00 -28.30 -32.27
C THR A 51 -39.37 -27.82 -30.85
N ARG A 52 -39.78 -28.75 -29.98
CA ARG A 52 -40.06 -28.42 -28.58
C ARG A 52 -38.73 -28.15 -27.85
N ILE A 53 -38.48 -26.90 -27.50
CA ILE A 53 -37.24 -26.44 -26.86
C ILE A 53 -37.53 -25.98 -25.43
N ASP A 54 -36.65 -26.36 -24.50
CA ASP A 54 -36.55 -25.68 -23.20
C ASP A 54 -35.78 -24.37 -23.41
N TRP A 55 -36.52 -23.28 -23.58
CA TRP A 55 -35.97 -21.96 -23.91
C TRP A 55 -34.99 -21.45 -22.84
N SER A 56 -35.21 -21.79 -21.58
CA SER A 56 -34.31 -21.40 -20.50
C SER A 56 -32.96 -22.11 -20.64
N ALA A 57 -32.98 -23.43 -20.86
CA ALA A 57 -31.76 -24.21 -21.06
C ALA A 57 -31.03 -23.82 -22.36
N TRP A 58 -31.80 -23.55 -23.42
CA TRP A 58 -31.26 -23.10 -24.70
C TRP A 58 -30.58 -21.74 -24.56
N ALA A 59 -31.23 -20.74 -23.97
CA ALA A 59 -30.64 -19.41 -23.82
C ALA A 59 -29.38 -19.43 -22.93
N ILE A 60 -29.38 -20.21 -21.84
CA ILE A 60 -28.18 -20.40 -21.01
C ILE A 60 -27.03 -20.99 -21.84
N LYS A 61 -27.32 -22.00 -22.67
CA LYS A 61 -26.32 -22.59 -23.56
C LYS A 61 -25.80 -21.56 -24.56
N GLU A 62 -26.67 -20.78 -25.19
CA GLU A 62 -26.25 -19.79 -26.18
C GLU A 62 -25.42 -18.66 -25.55
N ILE A 63 -25.85 -18.12 -24.40
CA ILE A 63 -25.10 -17.11 -23.63
C ILE A 63 -23.69 -17.63 -23.26
N THR A 64 -23.61 -18.86 -22.74
CA THR A 64 -22.34 -19.41 -22.23
C THR A 64 -21.38 -19.83 -23.33
N THR A 65 -21.88 -20.22 -24.51
CA THR A 65 -21.06 -20.71 -25.63
C THR A 65 -20.72 -19.68 -26.70
N ALA A 66 -21.46 -18.57 -26.77
CA ALA A 66 -21.19 -17.47 -27.70
C ALA A 66 -19.86 -16.76 -27.37
N ASP A 67 -19.24 -16.17 -28.38
CA ASP A 67 -18.07 -15.30 -28.23
C ASP A 67 -18.51 -13.89 -27.81
N PHE A 68 -19.67 -13.43 -28.31
CA PHE A 68 -20.32 -12.18 -27.89
C PHE A 68 -21.83 -12.38 -27.66
N VAL A 69 -22.39 -11.60 -26.73
CA VAL A 69 -23.84 -11.51 -26.51
C VAL A 69 -24.29 -10.08 -26.80
N LEU A 70 -25.12 -9.93 -27.82
CA LEU A 70 -25.70 -8.65 -28.22
C LEU A 70 -26.99 -8.45 -27.45
N VAL A 71 -27.05 -7.39 -26.65
CA VAL A 71 -28.24 -7.01 -25.89
C VAL A 71 -28.91 -5.85 -26.59
N ILE A 72 -30.06 -6.11 -27.22
CA ILE A 72 -30.78 -5.09 -27.97
C ILE A 72 -31.60 -4.24 -26.99
N ALA A 73 -31.24 -2.95 -26.90
CA ALA A 73 -31.82 -2.01 -25.96
C ALA A 73 -33.30 -1.73 -26.28
N SER A 74 -34.13 -1.82 -25.24
CA SER A 74 -35.52 -1.39 -25.29
C SER A 74 -36.10 -1.12 -23.90
N PRO A 75 -37.16 -0.31 -23.79
CA PRO A 75 -37.81 -0.04 -22.50
C PRO A 75 -38.25 -1.34 -21.79
N ALA A 76 -38.80 -2.30 -22.53
CA ALA A 76 -39.20 -3.59 -21.98
C ALA A 76 -37.99 -4.42 -21.52
N TYR A 77 -36.91 -4.44 -22.30
CA TYR A 77 -35.69 -5.18 -21.92
C TYR A 77 -35.07 -4.60 -20.66
N LYS A 78 -34.98 -3.27 -20.57
CA LYS A 78 -34.49 -2.57 -19.38
C LYS A 78 -35.29 -2.89 -18.13
N ALA A 79 -36.61 -2.78 -18.19
CA ALA A 79 -37.47 -3.04 -17.04
C ALA A 79 -37.26 -4.45 -16.47
N VAL A 80 -37.09 -5.44 -17.37
CA VAL A 80 -36.77 -6.81 -16.99
C VAL A 80 -35.35 -6.94 -16.43
N GLY A 81 -34.35 -6.43 -17.14
CA GLY A 81 -32.94 -6.57 -16.77
C GLY A 81 -32.56 -5.89 -15.46
N ASP A 82 -33.23 -4.78 -15.13
CA ASP A 82 -33.04 -4.07 -13.87
C ASP A 82 -33.83 -4.69 -12.71
N GLY A 83 -34.68 -5.69 -12.98
CA GLY A 83 -35.49 -6.37 -11.98
C GLY A 83 -36.73 -5.60 -11.53
N PHE A 84 -37.20 -4.62 -12.33
CA PHE A 84 -38.39 -3.82 -12.03
C PHE A 84 -39.69 -4.42 -12.58
N ASN A 85 -39.66 -5.63 -13.14
CA ASN A 85 -40.85 -6.21 -13.76
C ASN A 85 -41.79 -6.83 -12.73
N ALA A 86 -43.08 -6.52 -12.83
CA ALA A 86 -44.12 -6.86 -11.85
C ALA A 86 -45.14 -7.93 -12.35
N GLY A 87 -44.82 -8.73 -13.37
CA GLY A 87 -45.75 -9.74 -13.87
C GLY A 87 -45.18 -10.74 -14.89
N ASP A 88 -46.01 -11.70 -15.29
CA ASP A 88 -45.73 -12.89 -16.15
C ASP A 88 -45.35 -12.57 -17.61
N VAL A 89 -45.03 -11.31 -17.92
CA VAL A 89 -44.67 -10.88 -19.28
C VAL A 89 -43.15 -10.98 -19.45
N ASN A 90 -42.70 -11.60 -20.56
CA ASN A 90 -41.29 -11.78 -20.94
C ASN A 90 -40.45 -12.69 -20.02
N LEU A 91 -41.00 -13.82 -19.56
CA LEU A 91 -40.29 -14.81 -18.71
C LEU A 91 -38.95 -15.30 -19.30
N GLY A 92 -38.83 -15.41 -20.63
CA GLY A 92 -37.57 -15.78 -21.29
C GLY A 92 -36.45 -14.74 -21.05
N VAL A 93 -36.76 -13.46 -21.26
CA VAL A 93 -35.82 -12.35 -21.03
C VAL A 93 -35.44 -12.23 -19.54
N GLN A 94 -36.36 -12.58 -18.63
CA GLN A 94 -36.07 -12.58 -17.18
C GLN A 94 -34.96 -13.58 -16.84
N ALA A 95 -35.03 -14.81 -17.36
CA ALA A 95 -34.01 -15.82 -17.13
C ALA A 95 -32.66 -15.40 -17.73
N GLU A 96 -32.67 -14.90 -18.97
CA GLU A 96 -31.46 -14.43 -19.67
C GLU A 96 -30.76 -13.30 -18.91
N THR A 97 -31.50 -12.24 -18.58
CA THR A 97 -30.93 -11.08 -17.88
C THR A 97 -30.43 -11.42 -16.48
N ALA A 98 -31.10 -12.32 -15.76
CA ALA A 98 -30.62 -12.82 -14.47
C ALA A 98 -29.27 -13.53 -14.61
N VAL A 99 -29.12 -14.39 -15.63
CA VAL A 99 -27.88 -15.11 -15.93
C VAL A 99 -26.77 -14.15 -16.36
N LEU A 100 -27.06 -13.19 -17.26
CA LEU A 100 -26.07 -12.19 -17.69
C LEU A 100 -25.55 -11.35 -16.52
N ARG A 101 -26.45 -10.94 -15.61
CA ARG A 101 -26.08 -10.18 -14.41
C ARG A 101 -25.22 -11.00 -13.45
N ASP A 102 -25.56 -12.27 -13.23
CA ASP A 102 -24.77 -13.18 -12.38
C ASP A 102 -23.36 -13.40 -12.97
N LEU A 103 -23.27 -13.67 -14.27
CA LEU A 103 -22.00 -13.90 -14.96
C LEU A 103 -21.10 -12.66 -14.97
N LEU A 104 -21.69 -11.47 -15.21
CA LEU A 104 -20.97 -10.21 -15.13
C LEU A 104 -20.48 -9.90 -13.71
N HIS A 105 -21.27 -10.26 -12.69
CA HIS A 105 -20.87 -10.11 -11.28
C HIS A 105 -19.73 -11.07 -10.91
N LYS A 106 -19.82 -12.33 -11.35
CA LYS A 106 -18.86 -13.39 -11.03
C LYS A 106 -17.48 -13.18 -11.66
N ASP A 107 -17.41 -12.82 -12.94
CA ASP A 107 -16.13 -12.58 -13.64
C ASP A 107 -16.27 -11.40 -14.61
N ARG A 108 -16.19 -10.20 -14.02
CA ARG A 108 -16.36 -8.95 -14.74
C ARG A 108 -15.34 -8.76 -15.87
N ALA A 109 -14.08 -9.17 -15.66
CA ALA A 109 -13.03 -8.97 -16.64
C ALA A 109 -13.24 -9.80 -17.92
N ALA A 110 -13.78 -11.00 -17.79
CA ALA A 110 -14.14 -11.84 -18.93
C ALA A 110 -15.47 -11.43 -19.57
N TRP A 111 -16.48 -11.10 -18.78
CA TRP A 111 -17.84 -10.90 -19.28
C TRP A 111 -18.12 -9.49 -19.79
N LEU A 112 -17.53 -8.45 -19.20
CA LEU A 112 -17.75 -7.07 -19.67
C LEU A 112 -17.47 -6.88 -21.17
N PRO A 113 -16.32 -7.31 -21.75
CA PRO A 113 -16.07 -7.16 -23.18
C PRO A 113 -16.90 -8.10 -24.08
N LYS A 114 -17.52 -9.14 -23.51
CA LYS A 114 -18.37 -10.09 -24.22
C LYS A 114 -19.81 -9.60 -24.37
N LEU A 115 -20.28 -8.72 -23.49
CA LEU A 115 -21.62 -8.14 -23.53
C LEU A 115 -21.62 -6.85 -24.34
N LEU A 116 -22.32 -6.84 -25.47
CA LEU A 116 -22.37 -5.69 -26.39
C LEU A 116 -23.79 -5.09 -26.37
N PRO A 117 -24.03 -3.97 -25.65
CA PRO A 117 -25.31 -3.28 -25.72
C PRO A 117 -25.48 -2.60 -27.08
N VAL A 118 -26.57 -2.88 -27.78
CA VAL A 118 -26.87 -2.36 -29.12
C VAL A 118 -28.15 -1.53 -29.08
N VAL A 119 -28.10 -0.31 -29.62
CA VAL A 119 -29.24 0.59 -29.73
C VAL A 119 -29.62 0.71 -31.21
N LEU A 120 -30.81 0.21 -31.54
CA LEU A 120 -31.37 0.26 -32.90
C LEU A 120 -32.04 1.62 -33.21
N PRO A 121 -32.35 1.91 -34.49
CA PRO A 121 -33.00 3.15 -34.86
C PRO A 121 -34.30 3.38 -34.08
N GLY A 122 -34.47 4.59 -33.53
CA GLY A 122 -35.64 4.95 -32.72
C GLY A 122 -35.59 4.48 -31.26
N ARG A 123 -34.50 3.87 -30.80
CA ARG A 123 -34.24 3.55 -29.38
C ARG A 123 -33.24 4.54 -28.77
N ALA A 124 -33.15 4.53 -27.44
CA ALA A 124 -32.26 5.41 -26.69
C ALA A 124 -31.25 4.64 -25.83
N ILE A 125 -30.12 5.28 -25.53
CA ILE A 125 -29.11 4.77 -24.58
C ILE A 125 -29.74 4.52 -23.20
N SER A 126 -30.73 5.33 -22.83
CA SER A 126 -31.50 5.18 -21.58
C SER A 126 -32.32 3.89 -21.49
N ASP A 127 -32.48 3.17 -22.60
CA ASP A 127 -33.18 1.88 -22.70
C ASP A 127 -32.24 0.68 -22.45
N ILE A 128 -30.97 0.93 -22.15
CA ILE A 128 -30.01 -0.09 -21.75
C ILE A 128 -30.15 -0.36 -20.23
N PRO A 129 -30.16 -1.63 -19.78
CA PRO A 129 -30.15 -1.97 -18.35
C PRO A 129 -28.95 -1.38 -17.58
N TYR A 130 -29.15 -1.00 -16.32
CA TYR A 130 -28.11 -0.41 -15.48
C TYR A 130 -26.91 -1.34 -15.26
N PHE A 131 -27.12 -2.66 -15.21
CA PHE A 131 -26.02 -3.61 -15.03
C PHE A 131 -25.01 -3.57 -16.21
N MET A 132 -25.45 -3.08 -17.37
CA MET A 132 -24.61 -2.87 -18.56
C MET A 132 -23.96 -1.49 -18.62
N GLN A 133 -24.15 -0.65 -17.61
CA GLN A 133 -23.39 0.59 -17.40
C GLN A 133 -23.47 1.61 -18.56
N PRO A 134 -24.67 2.02 -19.00
CA PRO A 134 -24.87 2.86 -20.21
C PRO A 134 -24.12 4.19 -20.22
N ASN A 135 -23.76 4.73 -19.05
CA ASN A 135 -23.10 6.03 -18.93
C ASN A 135 -21.56 5.96 -18.85
N VAL A 136 -20.98 4.77 -18.73
CA VAL A 136 -19.52 4.61 -18.52
C VAL A 136 -18.89 3.54 -19.40
N ALA A 137 -19.66 2.57 -19.90
CA ALA A 137 -19.19 1.53 -20.81
C ALA A 137 -19.62 1.82 -22.26
N ASP A 138 -18.87 1.27 -23.20
CA ASP A 138 -19.17 1.38 -24.63
C ASP A 138 -20.51 0.71 -24.98
N HIS A 139 -21.22 1.29 -25.94
CA HIS A 139 -22.44 0.77 -26.53
C HIS A 139 -22.44 1.07 -28.03
N TYR A 140 -23.22 0.32 -28.79
CA TYR A 140 -23.20 0.38 -30.26
C TYR A 140 -24.50 0.99 -30.76
N LEU A 141 -24.43 2.25 -31.19
CA LEU A 141 -25.53 2.96 -31.84
C LEU A 141 -25.59 2.58 -33.32
N ILE A 142 -26.75 2.10 -33.75
CA ILE A 142 -27.05 1.78 -35.15
C ILE A 142 -28.12 2.77 -35.61
N ASP A 143 -27.70 3.82 -36.31
CA ASP A 143 -28.61 4.87 -36.83
C ASP A 143 -29.52 4.34 -37.95
N GLU A 144 -29.03 3.35 -38.71
CA GLU A 144 -29.74 2.66 -39.77
C GLU A 144 -29.29 1.19 -39.79
N VAL A 145 -30.23 0.25 -39.95
CA VAL A 145 -29.91 -1.18 -40.07
C VAL A 145 -29.39 -1.46 -41.49
N SER A 146 -28.16 -1.03 -41.75
CA SER A 146 -27.46 -1.16 -43.03
C SER A 146 -26.01 -1.59 -42.80
N GLN A 147 -25.31 -2.01 -43.86
CA GLN A 147 -23.90 -2.41 -43.79
C GLN A 147 -23.00 -1.32 -43.18
N ALA A 148 -23.27 -0.05 -43.50
CA ALA A 148 -22.54 1.08 -42.93
C ALA A 148 -22.86 1.28 -41.43
N GLY A 149 -24.14 1.13 -41.05
CA GLY A 149 -24.59 1.31 -39.67
C GLY A 149 -24.00 0.29 -38.70
N ILE A 150 -23.68 -0.93 -39.16
CA ILE A 150 -23.13 -1.99 -38.31
C ILE A 150 -21.59 -2.10 -38.34
N ASP A 151 -20.87 -1.23 -39.06
CA ASP A 151 -19.40 -1.31 -39.20
C ASP A 151 -18.70 -1.35 -37.84
N SER A 152 -19.07 -0.47 -36.91
CA SER A 152 -18.47 -0.43 -35.56
C SER A 152 -18.67 -1.74 -34.79
N LEU A 153 -19.86 -2.34 -34.91
CA LEU A 153 -20.20 -3.59 -34.24
C LEU A 153 -19.45 -4.78 -34.86
N LEU A 154 -19.40 -4.85 -36.19
CA LEU A 154 -18.66 -5.89 -36.93
C LEU A 154 -17.16 -5.86 -36.58
N ARG A 155 -16.56 -4.68 -36.45
CA ARG A 155 -15.15 -4.56 -36.08
C ARG A 155 -14.84 -5.16 -34.71
N VAL A 156 -15.73 -5.01 -33.75
CA VAL A 156 -15.56 -5.60 -32.42
C VAL A 156 -15.74 -7.11 -32.47
N ILE A 157 -16.83 -7.58 -33.10
CA ILE A 157 -17.13 -9.01 -33.22
C ILE A 157 -16.03 -9.76 -33.97
N THR A 158 -15.43 -9.14 -34.99
CA THR A 158 -14.39 -9.76 -35.84
C THR A 158 -12.97 -9.41 -35.43
N ASN A 159 -12.77 -8.66 -34.34
CA ASN A 159 -11.47 -8.20 -33.85
C ASN A 159 -10.65 -7.41 -34.91
N GLN A 160 -11.31 -6.50 -35.63
CA GLN A 160 -10.75 -5.64 -36.67
C GLN A 160 -10.90 -4.15 -36.30
N PRO A 161 -10.22 -3.66 -35.24
CA PRO A 161 -10.37 -2.28 -34.77
C PRO A 161 -10.01 -1.26 -35.86
N ARG A 162 -10.74 -0.13 -35.91
CA ARG A 162 -10.48 0.95 -36.88
C ARG A 162 -9.04 1.49 -36.78
N GLY A 163 -8.54 1.65 -35.56
CA GLY A 163 -7.18 2.07 -35.27
C GLY A 163 -6.32 0.87 -34.92
N VAL A 164 -5.43 0.46 -35.82
CA VAL A 164 -4.36 -0.48 -35.48
C VAL A 164 -3.25 0.34 -34.82
N ARG A 165 -2.94 0.03 -33.56
CA ARG A 165 -1.81 0.66 -32.87
C ARG A 165 -0.54 0.40 -33.70
N PRO A 166 0.18 1.43 -34.17
CA PRO A 166 1.44 1.20 -34.85
C PRO A 166 2.44 0.52 -33.90
N PRO A 167 3.43 -0.23 -34.42
CA PRO A 167 4.52 -0.74 -33.60
C PRO A 167 5.14 0.39 -32.77
N LEU A 168 5.53 0.08 -31.53
CA LEU A 168 6.21 1.04 -30.68
C LEU A 168 7.44 1.57 -31.43
N GLY A 169 7.50 2.90 -31.60
CA GLY A 169 8.69 3.57 -32.09
C GLY A 169 9.86 3.35 -31.13
N LYS A 170 11.08 3.60 -31.59
CA LYS A 170 12.23 3.68 -30.69
C LYS A 170 12.01 4.82 -29.70
N VAL A 171 12.34 4.60 -28.43
CA VAL A 171 12.34 5.67 -27.42
C VAL A 171 13.28 6.77 -27.93
N PRO A 172 12.78 7.99 -28.19
CA PRO A 172 13.63 9.08 -28.65
C PRO A 172 14.61 9.43 -27.53
N TYR A 173 15.89 9.56 -27.88
CA TYR A 173 16.84 10.22 -27.00
C TYR A 173 16.50 11.71 -26.99
N LEU A 174 15.88 12.16 -25.90
CA LEU A 174 15.60 13.57 -25.63
C LEU A 174 16.75 14.09 -24.77
N PRO A 175 17.78 14.74 -25.35
CA PRO A 175 18.79 15.41 -24.53
C PRO A 175 18.08 16.42 -23.61
N PRO A 176 18.55 16.62 -22.38
CA PRO A 176 17.94 17.59 -21.47
C PRO A 176 17.90 18.95 -22.15
N HIS A 177 16.69 19.48 -22.38
CA HIS A 177 16.55 20.92 -22.57
C HIS A 177 16.82 21.56 -21.21
N SER A 178 17.87 22.38 -21.13
CA SER A 178 18.16 23.22 -19.99
C SER A 178 17.08 24.30 -19.83
N ILE A 179 15.94 23.87 -19.31
CA ILE A 179 15.06 24.73 -18.53
C ILE A 179 15.79 24.94 -17.20
N PRO A 180 15.85 26.15 -16.62
CA PRO A 180 16.34 26.31 -15.25
C PRO A 180 15.48 25.39 -14.36
N GLU A 181 16.09 24.32 -13.88
CA GLU A 181 15.40 23.30 -13.11
C GLU A 181 14.87 23.94 -11.81
N PRO A 182 13.65 23.62 -11.36
CA PRO A 182 13.36 23.74 -9.94
C PRO A 182 14.31 22.78 -9.24
N GLU A 183 15.25 23.34 -8.46
CA GLU A 183 16.37 22.64 -7.84
C GLU A 183 15.99 21.25 -7.34
N GLY A 184 16.61 20.24 -7.96
CA GLY A 184 16.48 18.85 -7.55
C GLY A 184 16.85 18.70 -6.09
N ARG A 185 16.00 18.01 -5.32
CA ARG A 185 16.43 17.34 -4.09
C ARG A 185 17.47 16.30 -4.48
N VAL A 186 18.73 16.70 -4.45
CA VAL A 186 19.84 15.77 -4.28
C VAL A 186 19.61 15.10 -2.94
N THR A 187 19.21 13.83 -2.93
CA THR A 187 19.36 13.00 -1.74
C THR A 187 20.87 12.78 -1.57
N PRO A 188 21.50 13.35 -0.53
CA PRO A 188 22.93 13.22 -0.36
C PRO A 188 23.30 11.75 -0.13
N SER A 189 24.46 11.34 -0.64
CA SER A 189 24.99 9.98 -0.49
C SER A 189 25.85 9.81 0.77
N GLY A 190 25.84 10.79 1.67
CA GLY A 190 26.70 10.86 2.86
C GLY A 190 26.10 11.74 3.96
N PRO A 191 26.75 11.83 5.13
CA PRO A 191 26.37 12.79 6.16
C PRO A 191 26.42 14.22 5.62
N MET A 192 25.50 15.04 6.10
CA MET A 192 25.36 16.45 5.77
C MET A 192 25.70 17.29 6.98
N ALA A 193 26.28 18.47 6.74
CA ALA A 193 26.42 19.48 7.78
C ALA A 193 25.05 19.90 8.31
N LEU A 194 24.92 20.01 9.64
CA LEU A 194 23.72 20.55 10.26
C LEU A 194 23.64 22.07 10.03
N PRO A 195 22.52 22.61 9.52
CA PRO A 195 22.34 24.06 9.40
C PRO A 195 22.29 24.74 10.78
N ALA A 196 21.80 24.02 11.79
CA ALA A 196 21.88 24.34 13.21
C ALA A 196 21.78 23.02 14.00
N VAL A 197 22.43 22.93 15.16
CA VAL A 197 22.33 21.75 16.04
C VAL A 197 20.91 21.69 16.59
N PRO A 198 20.11 20.66 16.24
CA PRO A 198 18.74 20.55 16.72
C PRO A 198 18.72 20.26 18.22
N GLU A 199 17.73 20.82 18.92
CA GLU A 199 17.54 20.54 20.34
C GLU A 199 17.12 19.07 20.53
N VAL A 200 17.93 18.33 21.28
CA VAL A 200 17.63 16.94 21.65
C VAL A 200 16.87 16.94 22.97
N GLN A 201 15.69 16.36 22.99
CA GLN A 201 14.94 16.12 24.22
C GLN A 201 15.46 14.85 24.90
N TRP A 202 16.37 15.04 25.84
CA TRP A 202 17.01 13.95 26.57
C TRP A 202 16.14 13.42 27.71
N ARG A 203 16.36 12.16 28.12
CA ARG A 203 15.66 11.58 29.28
C ARG A 203 15.99 12.36 30.56
N ALA A 204 15.00 12.67 31.39
CA ALA A 204 15.27 13.18 32.73
C ALA A 204 15.89 12.07 33.60
N VAL A 205 17.01 12.37 34.27
CA VAL A 205 17.66 11.46 35.23
C VAL A 205 17.11 11.81 36.61
N ALA A 206 16.34 10.90 37.20
CA ALA A 206 15.78 11.10 38.53
C ALA A 206 16.90 11.19 39.58
N VAL A 207 16.73 12.07 40.58
CA VAL A 207 17.69 12.19 41.69
C VAL A 207 17.43 11.05 42.68
N GLY A 208 18.22 9.98 42.61
CA GLY A 208 18.17 8.86 43.56
C GLY A 208 18.90 7.60 43.06
N TRP A 209 19.26 6.70 43.99
CA TRP A 209 20.05 5.47 43.75
C TRP A 209 19.33 4.36 42.96
N SER A 210 18.26 4.68 42.21
CA SER A 210 17.37 3.71 41.59
C SER A 210 17.55 3.57 40.08
N GLU A 211 18.25 4.49 39.40
CA GLU A 211 18.43 4.39 37.95
C GLU A 211 19.62 3.52 37.58
N VAL A 212 19.45 2.73 36.53
CA VAL A 212 20.51 1.89 35.97
C VAL A 212 21.26 2.71 34.92
N PRO A 213 22.61 2.69 34.92
CA PRO A 213 23.41 3.26 33.84
C PRO A 213 22.98 2.70 32.48
N SER A 214 22.42 3.59 31.66
CA SER A 214 21.79 3.23 30.40
C SER A 214 22.24 4.19 29.31
N VAL A 215 22.41 3.64 28.12
CA VAL A 215 22.69 4.41 26.91
C VAL A 215 21.37 4.87 26.33
N GLU A 216 21.28 6.15 25.98
CA GLU A 216 20.17 6.76 25.25
C GLU A 216 20.64 7.11 23.83
N VAL A 217 19.89 6.67 22.82
CA VAL A 217 20.13 6.98 21.39
C VAL A 217 18.92 7.75 20.88
N HIS A 218 19.17 8.87 20.21
CA HIS A 218 18.12 9.73 19.65
C HIS A 218 18.31 9.93 18.15
N LEU A 219 17.22 9.88 17.41
CA LEU A 219 17.13 10.32 16.03
C LEU A 219 16.29 11.60 15.99
N VAL A 220 16.95 12.74 15.86
CA VAL A 220 16.27 14.03 15.79
C VAL A 220 16.05 14.39 14.32
N PRO A 221 14.81 14.46 13.83
CA PRO A 221 14.56 14.78 12.44
C PRO A 221 15.04 16.19 12.05
N VAL A 222 15.59 16.32 10.84
CA VAL A 222 16.14 17.57 10.31
C VAL A 222 15.26 18.11 9.18
N GLY A 223 14.89 19.39 9.27
CA GLY A 223 14.01 20.06 8.31
C GLY A 223 12.56 20.18 8.77
N VAL A 224 11.68 20.62 7.87
CA VAL A 224 10.25 20.82 8.17
C VAL A 224 9.51 19.50 7.99
N GLN A 225 8.81 19.05 9.03
CA GLN A 225 7.98 17.85 8.99
C GLN A 225 6.62 18.09 9.67
N PRO A 226 5.56 17.39 9.25
CA PRO A 226 4.30 17.44 9.94
C PRO A 226 4.45 16.87 11.36
N ARG A 227 3.85 17.54 12.35
CA ARG A 227 3.74 16.99 13.70
C ARG A 227 2.79 15.79 13.68
N ILE A 228 3.11 14.79 14.49
CA ILE A 228 2.22 13.64 14.66
C ILE A 228 0.91 14.12 15.31
N GLN A 229 -0.23 13.57 14.90
CA GLN A 229 -1.51 14.01 15.45
C GLN A 229 -1.69 13.45 16.87
N VAL A 230 -2.34 14.24 17.74
CA VAL A 230 -2.54 13.83 19.15
C VAL A 230 -3.34 12.53 19.26
N ARG A 231 -4.32 12.34 18.36
CA ARG A 231 -5.12 11.10 18.29
C ARG A 231 -4.30 9.85 17.95
N ASP A 232 -3.09 10.02 17.38
CA ASP A 232 -2.22 8.92 16.99
C ASP A 232 -1.20 8.56 18.10
N MET A 233 -1.08 9.36 19.17
CA MET A 233 -0.10 9.15 20.25
C MET A 233 -0.36 7.88 21.08
N GLU A 234 -1.62 7.59 21.41
CA GLU A 234 -1.96 6.36 22.15
C GLU A 234 -1.79 5.10 21.29
N PRO A 235 -2.29 5.04 20.03
CA PRO A 235 -1.96 3.96 19.10
C PRO A 235 -0.45 3.76 18.93
N LEU A 236 0.32 4.85 18.82
CA LEU A 236 1.77 4.80 18.68
C LEU A 236 2.45 4.16 19.89
N ALA A 237 2.04 4.47 21.12
CA ALA A 237 2.64 3.86 22.31
C ALA A 237 2.47 2.33 22.33
N ASN A 238 1.30 1.84 21.89
CA ASN A 238 1.06 0.41 21.72
C ASN A 238 1.88 -0.19 20.57
N GLN A 239 2.03 0.54 19.47
CA GLN A 239 2.87 0.12 18.34
C GLN A 239 4.34 -0.01 18.75
N LEU A 240 4.88 0.93 19.53
CA LEU A 240 6.24 0.85 20.07
C LEU A 240 6.43 -0.36 20.99
N ALA A 241 5.43 -0.70 21.81
CA ALA A 241 5.48 -1.89 22.66
C ALA A 241 5.60 -3.19 21.84
N ASN A 242 4.82 -3.28 20.75
CA ASN A 242 4.88 -4.41 19.83
C ASN A 242 6.22 -4.47 19.09
N LEU A 243 6.70 -3.32 18.60
CA LEU A 243 7.98 -3.21 17.91
C LEU A 243 9.15 -3.63 18.82
N GLY A 244 9.15 -3.20 20.08
CA GLY A 244 10.16 -3.59 21.06
C GLY A 244 10.13 -5.10 21.37
N ARG A 245 8.96 -5.74 21.39
CA ARG A 245 8.86 -7.20 21.54
C ARG A 245 9.36 -7.96 20.31
N GLN A 246 9.01 -7.48 19.11
CA GLN A 246 9.41 -8.09 17.84
C GLN A 246 10.94 -8.12 17.66
N HIS A 247 11.62 -7.08 18.14
CA HIS A 247 13.08 -6.96 18.07
C HIS A 247 13.80 -7.34 19.37
N GLU A 248 13.13 -8.10 20.25
CA GLU A 248 13.68 -8.65 21.50
C GLU A 248 14.22 -7.60 22.49
N LEU A 249 13.87 -6.32 22.33
CA LEU A 249 14.13 -5.28 23.33
C LEU A 249 13.30 -5.54 24.59
N PHE A 250 12.08 -6.07 24.42
CA PHE A 250 11.22 -6.51 25.50
C PHE A 250 10.95 -8.01 25.40
N GLY A 251 11.24 -8.76 26.47
CA GLY A 251 10.85 -10.17 26.53
C GLY A 251 9.34 -10.36 26.45
N MET A 252 8.88 -11.47 25.87
CA MET A 252 7.45 -11.76 25.65
C MET A 252 6.60 -11.73 26.93
N GLY A 253 7.18 -12.09 28.09
CA GLY A 253 6.52 -12.06 29.39
C GLY A 253 6.84 -10.83 30.26
N ALA A 254 7.60 -9.87 29.73
CA ALA A 254 7.97 -8.69 30.51
C ALA A 254 6.78 -7.73 30.68
N GLU A 255 6.59 -7.25 31.90
CA GLU A 255 5.64 -6.17 32.17
C GLU A 255 6.15 -4.85 31.58
N LEU A 256 5.27 -4.13 30.90
CA LEU A 256 5.57 -2.85 30.25
C LEU A 256 4.78 -1.71 30.91
N ASP A 257 5.43 -0.56 31.03
CA ASP A 257 4.80 0.72 31.34
C ASP A 257 4.62 1.47 30.01
N ILE A 258 3.38 1.51 29.52
CA ILE A 258 2.99 2.13 28.25
C ILE A 258 2.28 3.44 28.60
N ARG A 259 2.78 4.56 28.08
CA ARG A 259 2.26 5.89 28.37
C ARG A 259 2.16 6.72 27.09
N SER A 260 1.14 7.56 27.02
CA SER A 260 1.03 8.58 25.98
C SER A 260 0.38 9.83 26.55
N ASN A 261 0.66 10.97 25.93
CA ASN A 261 -0.02 12.24 26.15
C ASN A 261 -0.02 13.06 24.84
N ASP A 262 -0.34 14.35 24.91
CA ASP A 262 -0.37 15.25 23.75
C ASP A 262 1.01 15.61 23.17
N GLN A 263 2.10 15.24 23.86
CA GLN A 263 3.48 15.54 23.48
C GLN A 263 4.32 14.30 23.13
N LEU A 264 3.98 13.11 23.63
CA LEU A 264 4.79 11.90 23.43
C LEU A 264 4.01 10.60 23.51
N ALA A 265 4.59 9.57 22.92
CA ALA A 265 4.29 8.17 23.10
C ALA A 265 5.52 7.44 23.64
N LYS A 266 5.37 6.62 24.69
CA LYS A 266 6.49 5.95 25.36
C LYS A 266 6.13 4.56 25.84
N VAL A 267 7.10 3.67 25.76
CA VAL A 267 7.08 2.35 26.39
C VAL A 267 8.40 2.08 27.09
N SER A 268 8.35 1.47 28.27
CA SER A 268 9.54 0.99 28.98
C SER A 268 9.24 -0.27 29.77
N LEU A 269 10.28 -1.05 30.07
CA LEU A 269 10.16 -2.15 31.03
C LEU A 269 9.71 -1.63 32.40
N LYS A 270 8.73 -2.31 33.01
CA LYS A 270 8.23 -2.01 34.35
C LYS A 270 9.10 -2.71 35.39
N GLY A 271 9.65 -1.96 36.35
CA GLY A 271 10.54 -2.49 37.39
C GLY A 271 11.35 -1.41 38.10
N TYR A 272 12.22 -1.82 39.04
CA TYR A 272 13.16 -0.91 39.70
C TYR A 272 14.30 -0.54 38.74
N GLY A 273 14.34 0.75 38.37
CA GLY A 273 15.28 1.33 37.41
C GLY A 273 14.83 1.17 35.96
N VAL A 274 14.87 2.26 35.19
CA VAL A 274 14.59 2.24 33.74
C VAL A 274 15.76 1.56 33.03
N GLN A 275 15.49 0.45 32.36
CA GLN A 275 16.53 -0.34 31.69
C GLN A 275 16.42 -0.20 30.19
N ASP A 276 15.33 -0.71 29.60
CA ASP A 276 15.14 -0.69 28.15
C ASP A 276 13.78 -0.03 27.81
N GLY A 277 13.75 0.82 26.78
CA GLY A 277 12.55 1.58 26.42
C GLY A 277 12.64 2.32 25.09
N LEU A 278 11.48 2.72 24.58
CA LEU A 278 11.30 3.49 23.35
C LEU A 278 10.40 4.69 23.60
N GLU A 279 10.67 5.79 22.92
CA GLU A 279 9.88 7.01 23.00
C GLU A 279 9.85 7.71 21.65
N VAL A 280 8.69 8.24 21.27
CA VAL A 280 8.54 9.11 20.12
C VAL A 280 7.82 10.37 20.55
N LEU A 281 8.45 11.52 20.33
CA LEU A 281 7.85 12.81 20.59
C LEU A 281 6.95 13.21 19.43
N ARG A 282 5.92 14.01 19.72
CA ARG A 282 5.03 14.59 18.72
C ARG A 282 5.76 15.42 17.65
N ALA A 283 6.91 15.98 18.01
CA ALA A 283 7.79 16.72 17.11
C ALA A 283 8.60 15.81 16.15
N GLY A 284 8.52 14.48 16.30
CA GLY A 284 9.16 13.50 15.43
C GLY A 284 10.48 12.93 15.94
N GLN A 285 11.04 13.45 17.05
CA GLN A 285 12.22 12.84 17.68
C GLN A 285 11.89 11.43 18.15
N ARG A 286 12.76 10.48 17.81
CA ARG A 286 12.64 9.06 18.17
C ARG A 286 13.80 8.71 19.09
N SER A 287 13.53 8.07 20.21
CA SER A 287 14.51 7.78 21.25
C SER A 287 14.43 6.33 21.70
N ALA A 288 15.58 5.70 21.90
CA ALA A 288 15.69 4.38 22.49
C ALA A 288 16.65 4.43 23.68
N VAL A 289 16.35 3.67 24.72
CA VAL A 289 17.19 3.54 25.91
C VAL A 289 17.46 2.07 26.14
N PHE A 290 18.70 1.72 26.49
CA PHE A 290 19.05 0.36 26.89
C PHE A 290 20.12 0.34 27.99
N ALA A 291 19.99 -0.59 28.92
CA ALA A 291 20.92 -0.72 30.04
C ALA A 291 22.28 -1.28 29.60
N LEU A 292 23.34 -0.81 30.24
CA LEU A 292 24.67 -1.40 30.08
C LEU A 292 24.72 -2.83 30.65
N PRO A 293 25.62 -3.71 30.15
CA PRO A 293 25.88 -5.01 30.74
C PRO A 293 26.19 -4.95 32.25
N LYS A 294 25.62 -5.89 33.01
CA LYS A 294 25.84 -6.01 34.45
C LYS A 294 27.14 -6.75 34.75
N ALA A 295 28.01 -6.14 35.55
CA ALA A 295 29.17 -6.80 36.14
C ALA A 295 28.91 -7.12 37.63
N ARG A 296 29.88 -7.79 38.28
CA ARG A 296 29.83 -8.05 39.73
C ARG A 296 29.70 -6.76 40.55
N LEU A 297 30.43 -5.71 40.16
CA LEU A 297 30.29 -4.36 40.70
C LEU A 297 29.97 -3.40 39.55
N GLY A 298 28.81 -2.75 39.64
CA GLY A 298 28.41 -1.73 38.67
C GLY A 298 28.08 -2.27 37.27
N ARG A 299 28.35 -1.44 36.26
CA ARG A 299 28.04 -1.67 34.85
C ARG A 299 29.27 -1.39 33.99
N VAL A 300 29.40 -2.10 32.87
CA VAL A 300 30.55 -1.96 31.96
C VAL A 300 30.09 -1.41 30.62
N LEU A 301 30.64 -0.27 30.22
CA LEU A 301 30.54 0.28 28.88
C LEU A 301 31.54 -0.46 27.98
N ILE A 302 31.06 -1.50 27.32
CA ILE A 302 31.82 -2.30 26.35
C ILE A 302 31.57 -1.72 24.95
N PRO A 303 32.56 -1.05 24.31
CA PRO A 303 32.33 -0.29 23.08
C PRO A 303 31.67 -1.10 21.97
N GLU A 304 32.15 -2.32 21.70
CA GLU A 304 31.63 -3.18 20.64
C GLU A 304 30.18 -3.63 20.89
N VAL A 305 29.83 -3.91 22.14
CA VAL A 305 28.46 -4.29 22.53
C VAL A 305 27.52 -3.09 22.42
N VAL A 306 27.99 -1.91 22.86
CA VAL A 306 27.19 -0.68 22.83
C VAL A 306 26.95 -0.22 21.40
N ALA A 307 27.97 -0.26 20.53
CA ALA A 307 27.84 0.07 19.12
C ALA A 307 26.83 -0.86 18.43
N ALA A 308 26.92 -2.18 18.66
CA ALA A 308 25.97 -3.15 18.10
C ALA A 308 24.53 -2.90 18.59
N ARG A 309 24.34 -2.64 19.90
CA ARG A 309 23.00 -2.32 20.45
C ARG A 309 22.49 -0.97 19.93
N ALA A 310 23.32 0.05 19.85
CA ALA A 310 22.94 1.36 19.30
C ALA A 310 22.55 1.26 17.82
N ALA A 311 23.28 0.49 17.00
CA ALA A 311 22.93 0.24 15.60
C ALA A 311 21.56 -0.46 15.49
N ALA A 312 21.30 -1.46 16.34
CA ALA A 312 20.00 -2.12 16.41
C ALA A 312 18.89 -1.13 16.79
N MET A 313 19.14 -0.25 17.76
CA MET A 313 18.18 0.78 18.17
C MET A 313 17.91 1.81 17.07
N ILE A 314 18.93 2.26 16.32
CA ILE A 314 18.73 3.15 15.17
C ILE A 314 17.79 2.51 14.14
N ARG A 315 18.04 1.25 13.76
CA ARG A 315 17.18 0.53 12.82
C ARG A 315 15.76 0.33 13.34
N LEU A 316 15.63 0.05 14.63
CA LEU A 316 14.32 -0.12 15.27
C LEU A 316 13.54 1.20 15.26
N LEU A 317 14.16 2.31 15.68
CA LEU A 317 13.52 3.63 15.73
C LEU A 317 13.01 4.08 14.35
N LEU A 318 13.70 3.71 13.28
CA LEU A 318 13.28 4.02 11.90
C LEU A 318 12.02 3.24 11.46
N GLN A 319 11.64 2.16 12.16
CA GLN A 319 10.43 1.35 11.90
C GLN A 319 9.18 1.83 12.67
N ALA A 320 9.28 2.90 13.47
CA ALA A 320 8.10 3.48 14.12
C ALA A 320 7.09 3.98 13.06
N ASP A 321 5.80 3.68 13.25
CA ASP A 321 4.73 4.02 12.32
C ASP A 321 4.30 5.50 12.45
N VAL A 322 5.23 6.38 12.06
CA VAL A 322 5.09 7.83 12.08
C VAL A 322 5.77 8.42 10.85
N PRO A 323 5.40 9.65 10.41
CA PRO A 323 6.05 10.30 9.28
C PRO A 323 7.58 10.22 9.36
N VAL A 324 8.19 9.81 8.25
CA VAL A 324 9.64 9.68 8.12
C VAL A 324 10.21 11.00 7.61
N ALA A 325 11.19 11.56 8.32
CA ALA A 325 11.95 12.72 7.85
C ALA A 325 12.95 12.32 6.77
N ASP A 326 13.26 13.24 5.86
CA ASP A 326 14.26 13.04 4.80
C ASP A 326 15.66 12.75 5.39
N ALA A 327 15.97 13.35 6.54
CA ALA A 327 17.20 13.14 7.29
C ALA A 327 16.97 13.20 8.81
N TYR A 328 17.82 12.50 9.56
CA TYR A 328 17.87 12.55 11.03
C TYR A 328 19.28 12.89 11.49
N ALA A 329 19.37 13.62 12.58
CA ALA A 329 20.58 13.96 13.31
C ALA A 329 20.71 12.99 14.50
N PRO A 330 21.61 11.99 14.45
CA PRO A 330 21.76 11.00 15.51
C PRO A 330 22.52 11.57 16.71
N ALA A 331 22.01 11.34 17.91
CA ALA A 331 22.64 11.74 19.17
C ALA A 331 22.76 10.53 20.11
N ILE A 332 23.73 10.57 21.01
CA ILE A 332 23.94 9.49 21.99
C ILE A 332 24.29 10.05 23.37
N GLY A 333 23.83 9.40 24.42
CA GLY A 333 24.16 9.76 25.79
C GLY A 333 24.26 8.54 26.70
N LEU A 334 24.84 8.74 27.88
CA LEU A 334 24.93 7.76 28.95
C LEU A 334 24.52 8.43 30.26
N ALA A 335 23.53 7.86 30.94
CA ALA A 335 23.12 8.32 32.26
C ALA A 335 22.36 7.23 33.05
N PRO A 336 22.46 7.21 34.39
CA PRO A 336 23.47 7.91 35.20
C PRO A 336 24.90 7.36 34.97
N LEU A 337 25.92 8.08 35.42
CA LEU A 337 27.33 7.66 35.29
C LEU A 337 27.84 6.83 36.47
N ASP A 338 27.10 6.81 37.58
CA ASP A 338 27.50 6.13 38.80
C ASP A 338 27.79 4.65 38.56
N LEU A 339 28.85 4.13 39.19
CA LEU A 339 29.27 2.73 39.11
C LEU A 339 29.44 2.22 37.67
N THR A 340 29.81 3.10 36.74
CA THR A 340 30.07 2.76 35.35
C THR A 340 31.56 2.84 35.04
N ARG A 341 32.05 1.93 34.20
CA ARG A 341 33.43 1.96 33.71
C ARG A 341 33.50 1.48 32.26
N VAL A 342 34.53 1.92 31.53
CA VAL A 342 34.84 1.38 30.20
C VAL A 342 35.61 0.07 30.38
N GLY A 343 35.29 -0.96 29.60
CA GLY A 343 35.93 -2.27 29.70
C GLY A 343 35.63 -3.18 28.53
N THR A 344 35.93 -4.47 28.69
CA THR A 344 35.73 -5.54 27.68
C THR A 344 34.76 -6.61 28.18
N GLN A 345 34.42 -7.62 27.39
CA GLN A 345 33.55 -8.72 27.84
C GLN A 345 34.11 -9.47 29.07
N ALA A 346 35.43 -9.58 29.21
CA ALA A 346 36.08 -10.25 30.34
C ALA A 346 35.81 -9.56 31.70
N ASP A 347 35.50 -8.27 31.65
CA ASP A 347 35.27 -7.43 32.82
C ASP A 347 33.94 -7.72 33.54
N LEU A 348 33.01 -8.42 32.89
CA LEU A 348 31.72 -8.78 33.47
C LEU A 348 31.86 -9.80 34.60
N THR A 349 32.88 -10.65 34.56
CA THR A 349 33.12 -11.74 35.52
C THR A 349 34.32 -11.50 36.44
N ALA A 350 35.11 -10.45 36.18
CA ALA A 350 36.34 -10.15 36.93
C ALA A 350 36.10 -9.82 38.42
N ASN A 351 37.04 -10.23 39.26
CA ASN A 351 37.02 -9.99 40.72
C ASN A 351 37.67 -8.67 41.15
N SER A 352 38.48 -8.05 40.30
CA SER A 352 39.17 -6.80 40.58
C SER A 352 38.32 -5.62 40.10
N ALA A 353 37.69 -4.89 41.00
CA ALA A 353 36.87 -3.73 40.64
C ALA A 353 37.46 -2.46 41.25
N GLN A 354 38.18 -1.68 40.43
CA GLN A 354 38.17 -0.23 40.60
C GLN A 354 36.98 0.28 39.78
N ALA A 355 35.86 0.56 40.44
CA ALA A 355 34.78 1.34 39.84
C ALA A 355 35.04 2.80 40.26
N PRO A 356 35.37 3.70 39.32
CA PRO A 356 35.48 5.11 39.65
C PRO A 356 34.15 5.59 40.24
N LEU A 357 34.22 6.30 41.37
CA LEU A 357 33.10 7.10 41.84
C LEU A 357 33.15 8.42 41.05
N THR A 358 32.36 8.51 39.99
CA THR A 358 32.13 9.77 39.26
C THR A 358 31.32 10.71 40.17
N LEU A 359 32.00 11.52 40.98
CA LEU A 359 31.33 12.54 41.80
C LEU A 359 31.03 13.80 40.96
N GLY A 360 29.75 14.09 40.73
CA GLY A 360 29.29 15.41 40.26
C GLY A 360 28.57 15.40 38.92
N GLU A 361 29.13 14.77 37.89
CA GLU A 361 28.47 14.65 36.58
C GLU A 361 27.52 13.46 36.53
N LYS A 362 26.25 13.73 36.21
CA LYS A 362 25.18 12.72 36.21
C LYS A 362 24.94 12.10 34.83
N ALA A 363 25.43 12.72 33.77
CA ALA A 363 25.20 12.27 32.40
C ALA A 363 26.30 12.77 31.48
N VAL A 364 26.62 11.95 30.47
CA VAL A 364 27.41 12.36 29.31
C VAL A 364 26.49 12.37 28.10
N ARG A 365 26.42 13.48 27.37
CA ARG A 365 25.51 13.65 26.24
C ARG A 365 26.23 14.27 25.05
N PHE A 366 26.12 13.59 23.91
CA PHE A 366 26.63 14.05 22.63
C PHE A 366 25.48 14.49 21.75
N PRO A 367 25.24 15.80 21.62
CA PRO A 367 24.31 16.30 20.61
C PRO A 367 24.81 15.93 19.21
N PRO A 368 23.92 15.92 18.21
CA PRO A 368 24.30 15.55 16.86
C PRO A 368 25.19 16.65 16.23
N GLU A 369 26.17 16.23 15.43
CA GLU A 369 27.03 17.14 14.65
C GLU A 369 26.70 17.12 13.16
N GLU A 370 26.07 16.04 12.69
CA GLU A 370 25.75 15.80 11.28
C GLU A 370 24.32 15.28 11.14
N ALA A 371 23.70 15.56 10.00
CA ALA A 371 22.45 14.96 9.58
C ALA A 371 22.72 13.83 8.60
N TYR A 372 22.02 12.72 8.77
CA TYR A 372 22.14 11.56 7.91
C TYR A 372 20.82 11.36 7.17
N PRO A 373 20.84 11.22 5.83
CA PRO A 373 19.67 10.81 5.06
C PRO A 373 19.07 9.52 5.64
N CYS A 374 17.74 9.44 5.70
CA CYS A 374 17.08 8.27 6.27
C CYS A 374 17.52 6.96 5.60
N ALA A 375 17.67 6.96 4.27
CA ALA A 375 18.14 5.80 3.51
C ALA A 375 19.55 5.35 3.92
N LEU A 376 20.43 6.31 4.22
CA LEU A 376 21.80 6.02 4.65
C LEU A 376 21.82 5.47 6.08
N LEU A 377 21.01 5.99 6.99
CA LEU A 377 20.90 5.42 8.34
C LEU A 377 20.40 3.98 8.34
N VAL A 378 19.50 3.62 7.42
CA VAL A 378 19.04 2.23 7.28
C VAL A 378 20.19 1.33 6.79
N ALA A 379 20.91 1.78 5.76
CA ALA A 379 21.98 1.01 5.12
C ALA A 379 23.23 0.89 6.01
N ASP A 380 23.58 1.95 6.75
CA ASP A 380 24.86 2.11 7.42
C ASP A 380 24.75 2.44 8.93
N ALA A 381 23.68 1.98 9.58
CA ALA A 381 23.49 2.15 11.02
C ALA A 381 24.68 1.69 11.88
N GLN A 382 25.46 0.71 11.39
CA GLN A 382 26.60 0.15 12.11
C GLN A 382 27.74 1.17 12.25
N ASN A 383 28.20 1.76 11.13
CA ASN A 383 29.28 2.75 11.16
C ASN A 383 28.86 3.99 11.96
N VAL A 384 27.62 4.44 11.80
CA VAL A 384 27.07 5.57 12.58
C VAL A 384 27.09 5.27 14.08
N ALA A 385 26.65 4.08 14.48
CA ALA A 385 26.66 3.68 15.88
C ALA A 385 28.08 3.51 16.46
N GLU A 386 29.03 3.03 15.67
CA GLU A 386 30.43 2.92 16.06
C GLU A 386 31.05 4.30 16.33
N GLU A 387 30.82 5.27 15.45
CA GLU A 387 31.28 6.65 15.63
C GLU A 387 30.65 7.31 16.87
N LEU A 388 29.31 7.21 17.02
CA LEU A 388 28.61 7.70 18.21
C LEU A 388 29.16 7.07 19.49
N THR A 389 29.40 5.76 19.49
CA THR A 389 29.92 5.05 20.66
C THR A 389 31.37 5.45 20.95
N ALA A 390 32.20 5.63 19.93
CA ALA A 390 33.57 6.09 20.09
C ALA A 390 33.63 7.47 20.76
N ARG A 391 32.75 8.39 20.34
CA ARG A 391 32.61 9.73 20.98
C ARG A 391 32.17 9.63 22.42
N LEU A 392 31.15 8.82 22.70
CA LEU A 392 30.66 8.57 24.05
C LEU A 392 31.77 8.05 24.98
N VAL A 393 32.54 7.06 24.52
CA VAL A 393 33.67 6.47 25.26
C VAL A 393 34.79 7.49 25.49
N ALA A 394 35.16 8.24 24.45
CA ALA A 394 36.21 9.27 24.55
C ALA A 394 35.85 10.34 25.60
N ALA A 395 34.59 10.72 25.66
CA ALA A 395 34.11 11.71 26.61
C ALA A 395 33.99 11.18 28.03
N PHE A 396 33.43 9.98 28.19
CA PHE A 396 33.35 9.34 29.50
C PHE A 396 34.75 9.21 30.14
N ARG A 397 35.77 8.88 29.33
CA ARG A 397 37.16 8.85 29.78
C ARG A 397 37.68 10.22 30.24
N ARG A 398 37.30 11.32 29.58
CA ARG A 398 37.72 12.69 29.99
C ARG A 398 37.17 13.11 31.36
N ILE A 399 36.05 12.54 31.77
CA ILE A 399 35.38 12.87 33.04
C ILE A 399 35.80 11.91 34.17
N SER A 400 36.26 10.71 33.80
CA SER A 400 36.71 9.67 34.75
C SER A 400 38.19 9.79 35.14
N HIS A 401 38.94 10.67 34.46
CA HIS A 401 40.33 11.04 34.73
C HIS A 401 40.36 12.47 35.28
#